data_AF-A0A1Z9GRK6-F1
#
_entry.id   AF-A0A1Z9GRK6-F1
#
_cell.length_a   1.000
_cell.length_b   1.000
_cell.length_c   1.000
_cell.angle_alpha   90.00
_cell.angle_beta   90.00
_cell.angle_gamma   90.00
#
_symmetry.space_group_name_H-M   'P 1'
#
loop_
_entity.id
_entity.type
_entity.pdbx_description
1 polymer ?
#
loop_
_entity_poly.entity_id
_entity_poly.type
_entity_poly.pdbx_seq_one_letter_code
_entity_poly.pdbx_strand_id
1 'polypeptide(L)'
;MNTTDNKILSSAPTISMLTNTRKIYNEGSFNSFAYNNFNSFENFLKTNKNLSIDNFIEAGDEKDRELLNLCWEVTYFCQYRCSYCYMEDTLTDKFDNSLLNHYKIVLNKLKLRNTPNFNVEVLGGEPTTHPKIFNIIEELNKNKKCKRVELVTNLTKPASFYKKFDNQKYNKLYISGSYHNEYAKNDIFLKKCIELHNMKNCNFYTNINFPAEEEKWDKIFSFMEELNKNNLIFHINLLHPTSTYNGFNFKTDTNKTIEILKKIINYSKNYKGFNLLENNIQRQIRLKDKDNNTVYIPEIFLRSLKLDRFKGWKCTAKVWGIDPKGKFTHDCTNEELDLLNKKFNDCVICPVSNGCRCDLMLNHKKIKV
;
A
#
# COMPACT_ATOMS: atom_id res chain seq x y z
N MET A 1 67.88 17.82 15.34
CA MET A 1 67.40 18.36 14.05
C MET A 1 66.07 17.68 13.79
N ASN A 2 64.97 18.39 13.99
CA ASN A 2 64.28 19.16 12.94
C ASN A 2 63.76 18.20 11.86
N THR A 3 62.48 18.14 11.49
CA THR A 3 61.43 19.18 11.55
C THR A 3 60.16 18.57 10.93
N THR A 4 59.00 18.98 11.47
CA THR A 4 57.76 19.40 10.76
C THR A 4 56.96 18.44 9.87
N ASP A 5 55.68 18.32 10.28
CA ASP A 5 54.47 18.68 9.51
C ASP A 5 54.05 17.87 8.28
N ASN A 6 52.95 17.12 8.44
CA ASN A 6 51.62 17.45 7.92
C ASN A 6 50.75 16.18 7.82
N LYS A 7 49.65 16.13 8.56
CA LYS A 7 48.59 15.12 8.43
C LYS A 7 47.28 15.82 8.08
N ILE A 8 46.89 15.87 6.81
CA ILE A 8 45.49 15.74 6.35
C ILE A 8 45.47 15.25 4.89
N LEU A 9 44.87 14.08 4.63
CA LEU A 9 43.79 13.81 3.65
C LEU A 9 43.81 12.37 3.09
N SER A 10 42.60 11.78 3.16
CA SER A 10 42.08 10.70 2.31
C SER A 10 42.64 9.29 2.49
N SER A 11 41.78 8.38 2.96
CA SER A 11 41.42 7.13 2.26
C SER A 11 40.75 6.14 3.22
N ALA A 12 39.52 5.74 2.87
CA ALA A 12 39.02 4.41 3.18
C ALA A 12 37.90 4.09 2.17
N PRO A 13 38.20 3.36 1.08
CA PRO A 13 37.20 2.67 0.30
C PRO A 13 36.83 1.33 0.94
N THR A 14 35.75 0.74 0.41
CA THR A 14 35.29 -0.65 0.54
C THR A 14 34.59 -1.08 1.85
N ILE A 15 33.25 -1.09 1.80
CA ILE A 15 32.43 -2.17 2.36
C ILE A 15 31.57 -2.73 1.22
N SER A 16 32.14 -3.71 0.51
CA SER A 16 31.35 -4.73 -0.18
C SER A 16 31.00 -5.80 0.85
N MET A 17 29.76 -5.82 1.34
CA MET A 17 29.04 -7.01 1.82
C MET A 17 27.63 -6.56 2.26
N LEU A 18 26.88 -6.01 1.32
CA LEU A 18 25.42 -5.97 1.37
C LEU A 18 24.90 -7.37 1.00
N THR A 19 25.08 -8.33 1.90
CA THR A 19 24.44 -9.65 1.85
C THR A 19 23.71 -9.87 3.16
N ASN A 20 22.56 -9.23 3.28
CA ASN A 20 21.34 -9.84 3.78
C ASN A 20 20.17 -9.07 3.18
N THR A 21 20.09 -9.18 1.86
CA THR A 21 18.95 -8.82 1.04
C THR A 21 17.71 -9.59 1.49
N ARG A 22 16.62 -8.86 1.62
CA ARG A 22 15.35 -9.19 0.97
C ARG A 22 14.86 -10.64 1.19
N LYS A 23 14.22 -10.89 2.33
CA LYS A 23 13.31 -12.04 2.46
C LYS A 23 11.84 -11.74 2.14
N ILE A 24 11.49 -10.47 1.86
CA ILE A 24 10.13 -10.08 1.46
C ILE A 24 9.98 -9.92 -0.07
N TYR A 25 11.07 -9.74 -0.81
CA TYR A 25 11.02 -9.25 -2.20
C TYR A 25 11.22 -10.32 -3.28
N ASN A 26 11.51 -11.58 -2.92
CA ASN A 26 11.80 -12.64 -3.90
C ASN A 26 10.60 -13.51 -4.32
N GLU A 27 9.39 -13.23 -3.83
CA GLU A 27 8.16 -13.88 -4.30
C GLU A 27 7.22 -12.85 -4.93
N GLY A 28 7.53 -12.46 -6.17
CA GLY A 28 6.56 -12.08 -7.20
C GLY A 28 5.66 -10.86 -7.01
N SER A 29 5.74 -10.10 -5.91
CA SER A 29 4.74 -9.05 -5.61
C SER A 29 5.23 -7.60 -5.65
N PHE A 30 6.55 -7.35 -5.70
CA PHE A 30 7.10 -6.01 -5.89
C PHE A 30 8.48 -6.11 -6.53
N ASN A 31 8.54 -6.24 -7.86
CA ASN A 31 9.81 -6.05 -8.57
C ASN A 31 10.18 -4.57 -8.51
N SER A 32 10.97 -4.24 -7.50
CA SER A 32 11.68 -2.98 -7.33
C SER A 32 12.65 -2.79 -8.49
N PHE A 33 12.25 -2.11 -9.55
CA PHE A 33 13.21 -1.39 -10.37
C PHE A 33 13.30 0.02 -9.80
N ALA A 34 14.39 0.35 -9.12
CA ALA A 34 14.71 1.74 -8.85
C ALA A 34 15.04 2.38 -10.21
N TYR A 35 14.29 3.41 -10.62
CA TYR A 35 14.74 4.32 -11.67
C TYR A 35 14.64 5.75 -11.17
N ASN A 36 15.84 6.23 -10.81
CA ASN A 36 16.44 7.52 -11.14
C ASN A 36 15.68 8.78 -10.75
N ASN A 37 16.24 9.44 -9.72
CA ASN A 37 16.30 10.88 -9.47
C ASN A 37 15.21 11.72 -10.15
N PHE A 38 14.36 12.39 -9.38
CA PHE A 38 13.36 13.38 -9.82
C PHE A 38 13.78 14.25 -11.03
N ASN A 39 15.06 14.63 -11.12
CA ASN A 39 15.60 15.36 -12.27
C ASN A 39 15.42 14.62 -13.60
N SER A 40 15.57 13.29 -13.62
CA SER A 40 15.27 12.41 -14.74
C SER A 40 13.78 12.45 -15.12
N PHE A 41 12.89 12.54 -14.14
CA PHE A 41 11.46 12.64 -14.40
C PHE A 41 11.04 14.03 -14.89
N GLU A 42 11.56 15.11 -14.32
CA GLU A 42 11.35 16.46 -14.88
C GLU A 42 11.86 16.56 -16.32
N ASN A 43 13.02 15.96 -16.60
CA ASN A 43 13.55 15.90 -17.96
C ASN A 43 12.63 15.09 -18.87
N PHE A 44 12.09 13.95 -18.41
CA PHE A 44 11.09 13.18 -19.12
C PHE A 44 9.83 13.99 -19.43
N LEU A 45 9.31 14.79 -18.48
CA LEU A 45 8.18 15.68 -18.71
C LEU A 45 8.50 16.80 -19.71
N LYS A 46 9.70 17.37 -19.64
CA LYS A 46 10.15 18.41 -20.57
C LYS A 46 10.25 17.88 -22.00
N THR A 47 10.67 16.63 -22.17
CA THR A 47 10.79 15.99 -23.50
C THR A 47 9.47 15.39 -24.00
N ASN A 48 8.52 15.08 -23.12
CA ASN A 48 7.25 14.44 -23.47
C ASN A 48 6.02 15.29 -23.12
N LYS A 49 5.94 16.49 -23.69
CA LYS A 49 4.89 17.49 -23.37
C LYS A 49 3.44 17.05 -23.66
N ASN A 50 3.25 16.05 -24.52
CA ASN A 50 1.93 15.60 -25.00
C ASN A 50 1.63 14.13 -24.64
N LEU A 51 2.12 13.63 -23.51
CA LEU A 51 1.75 12.30 -23.01
C LEU A 51 0.26 12.23 -22.68
N SER A 52 -0.43 11.31 -23.34
CA SER A 52 -1.79 10.89 -23.04
C SER A 52 -1.81 9.39 -22.81
N ILE A 53 -2.80 8.92 -22.05
CA ILE A 53 -3.07 7.49 -21.93
C ILE A 53 -3.32 6.83 -23.31
N ASP A 54 -3.72 7.62 -24.31
CA ASP A 54 -3.95 7.15 -25.66
C ASP A 54 -2.70 6.76 -26.45
N ASN A 55 -1.52 7.18 -25.97
CA ASN A 55 -0.24 6.74 -26.51
C ASN A 55 0.07 5.28 -26.15
N PHE A 56 -0.63 4.72 -25.15
CA PHE A 56 -0.39 3.37 -24.64
C PHE A 56 -1.49 2.39 -25.07
N ILE A 57 -1.12 1.13 -25.18
CA ILE A 57 -2.00 0.01 -25.55
C ILE A 57 -2.13 -1.04 -24.43
N GLU A 58 -1.19 -1.07 -23.49
CA GLU A 58 -1.21 -1.99 -22.35
C GLU A 58 -0.71 -1.30 -21.08
N ALA A 59 -1.27 -1.68 -19.94
CA ALA A 59 -0.84 -1.23 -18.62
C ALA A 59 -0.91 -2.36 -17.59
N GLY A 60 -0.10 -2.28 -16.53
CA GLY A 60 0.00 -3.29 -15.47
C GLY A 60 1.00 -4.41 -15.78
N ASP A 61 1.33 -5.19 -14.75
CA ASP A 61 2.26 -6.32 -14.85
C ASP A 61 1.54 -7.56 -15.40
N GLU A 62 2.25 -8.34 -16.22
CA GLU A 62 1.78 -9.61 -16.73
C GLU A 62 1.79 -10.72 -15.67
N LYS A 63 2.64 -10.59 -14.64
CA LYS A 63 2.80 -11.59 -13.57
C LYS A 63 1.67 -11.54 -12.52
N ASP A 64 1.04 -10.39 -12.33
CA ASP A 64 -0.06 -10.18 -11.37
C ASP A 64 -1.43 -10.68 -11.86
N ARG A 65 -1.46 -11.46 -12.95
CA ARG A 65 -2.72 -12.00 -13.52
C ARG A 65 -3.35 -13.11 -12.69
N GLU A 66 -2.59 -13.77 -11.81
CA GLU A 66 -3.05 -15.01 -11.18
C GLU A 66 -3.67 -14.84 -9.80
N LEU A 67 -3.30 -13.80 -9.05
CA LEU A 67 -3.74 -13.63 -7.67
C LEU A 67 -4.97 -12.75 -7.58
N LEU A 68 -5.97 -13.27 -6.86
CA LEU A 68 -7.10 -12.51 -6.35
C LEU A 68 -6.61 -11.68 -5.14
N ASN A 69 -6.93 -10.39 -5.10
CA ASN A 69 -6.65 -9.52 -3.97
C ASN A 69 -7.97 -9.20 -3.25
N LEU A 70 -7.99 -9.44 -1.94
CA LEU A 70 -9.16 -9.28 -1.10
C LEU A 70 -8.92 -8.19 -0.07
N CYS A 71 -9.82 -7.22 0.02
CA CYS A 71 -9.82 -6.20 1.06
C CYS A 71 -10.95 -6.53 2.04
N TRP A 72 -10.61 -7.13 3.17
CA TRP A 72 -11.60 -7.69 4.10
C TRP A 72 -11.74 -6.88 5.38
N GLU A 73 -12.80 -6.09 5.46
CA GLU A 73 -13.25 -5.43 6.67
C GLU A 73 -13.89 -6.46 7.62
N VAL A 74 -13.18 -6.84 8.69
CA VAL A 74 -13.72 -7.85 9.63
C VAL A 74 -14.66 -7.26 10.67
N THR A 75 -14.68 -5.93 10.82
CA THR A 75 -15.45 -5.24 11.86
C THR A 75 -15.68 -3.78 11.47
N TYR A 76 -16.82 -3.21 11.88
CA TYR A 76 -17.08 -1.77 11.82
C TYR A 76 -16.54 -1.01 13.04
N PHE A 77 -16.12 -1.73 14.08
CA PHE A 77 -15.64 -1.10 15.32
C PHE A 77 -14.22 -0.56 15.11
N CYS A 78 -14.04 0.74 15.39
CA CYS A 78 -12.74 1.37 15.56
C CYS A 78 -12.77 2.25 16.81
N GLN A 79 -11.65 2.32 17.52
CA GLN A 79 -11.45 3.30 18.60
C GLN A 79 -10.96 4.68 18.09
N TYR A 80 -10.61 4.81 16.80
CA TYR A 80 -10.24 6.09 16.20
C TYR A 80 -11.41 6.67 15.41
N ARG A 81 -11.49 8.00 15.36
CA ARG A 81 -12.42 8.79 14.52
C ARG A 81 -11.60 9.74 13.67
N CYS A 82 -10.83 9.19 12.74
CA CYS A 82 -9.96 10.01 11.88
C CYS A 82 -10.82 10.87 10.96
N SER A 83 -10.48 12.15 10.82
CA SER A 83 -11.25 13.08 9.96
C SER A 83 -11.29 12.66 8.49
N TYR A 84 -10.31 11.86 8.05
CA TYR A 84 -10.14 11.36 6.69
C TYR A 84 -10.60 9.89 6.51
N CYS A 85 -11.34 9.32 7.47
CA CYS A 85 -11.71 7.92 7.41
C CYS A 85 -12.73 7.64 6.29
N TYR A 86 -12.41 6.72 5.38
CA TYR A 86 -13.35 6.32 4.32
C TYR A 86 -14.56 5.52 4.83
N MET A 87 -14.48 4.96 6.05
CA MET A 87 -15.56 4.20 6.69
C MET A 87 -16.42 5.04 7.63
N GLU A 88 -16.22 6.36 7.70
CA GLU A 88 -16.84 7.23 8.72
C GLU A 88 -18.33 6.96 8.93
N ASP A 89 -19.11 6.89 7.84
CA ASP A 89 -20.56 6.68 7.86
C ASP A 89 -21.00 5.31 8.43
N THR A 90 -20.07 4.36 8.52
CA THR A 90 -20.33 2.97 8.96
C THR A 90 -19.60 2.59 10.25
N LEU A 91 -18.72 3.44 10.76
CA LEU A 91 -17.96 3.16 11.97
C LEU A 91 -18.88 3.04 13.19
N THR A 92 -18.49 2.16 14.10
CA THR A 92 -19.20 1.94 15.38
C THR A 92 -18.27 2.16 16.57
N ASP A 93 -18.85 2.50 17.73
CA ASP A 93 -18.12 2.71 18.99
C ASP A 93 -17.80 1.42 19.74
N LYS A 94 -18.43 0.31 19.35
CA LYS A 94 -18.25 -1.00 19.98
C LYS A 94 -18.45 -2.11 18.96
N PHE A 95 -17.87 -3.28 19.25
CA PHE A 95 -18.08 -4.46 18.43
C PHE A 95 -19.57 -4.85 18.42
N ASP A 96 -20.13 -5.05 17.23
CA ASP A 96 -21.46 -5.61 17.05
C ASP A 96 -21.41 -7.14 17.21
N ASN A 97 -21.93 -7.62 18.34
CA ASN A 97 -21.97 -9.05 18.64
C ASN A 97 -22.79 -9.88 17.63
N SER A 98 -23.73 -9.26 16.90
CA SER A 98 -24.46 -9.94 15.82
C SER A 98 -23.51 -10.38 14.69
N LEU A 99 -22.39 -9.68 14.52
CA LEU A 99 -21.38 -9.95 13.50
C LEU A 99 -20.35 -11.02 13.90
N LEU A 100 -20.33 -11.47 15.16
CA LEU A 100 -19.28 -12.31 15.73
C LEU A 100 -18.94 -13.57 14.89
N ASN A 101 -19.92 -14.17 14.23
CA ASN A 101 -19.75 -15.39 13.46
C ASN A 101 -19.67 -15.18 11.94
N HIS A 102 -19.88 -13.96 11.43
CA HIS A 102 -19.93 -13.70 9.98
C HIS A 102 -18.61 -13.99 9.28
N TYR A 103 -17.47 -13.87 9.99
CA TYR A 103 -16.17 -14.23 9.43
C TYR A 103 -16.09 -15.70 8.94
N LYS A 104 -16.89 -16.61 9.52
CA LYS A 104 -16.94 -18.01 9.10
C LYS A 104 -17.48 -18.15 7.68
N ILE A 105 -18.43 -17.29 7.28
CA ILE A 105 -19.00 -17.27 5.93
C ILE A 105 -17.90 -16.98 4.92
N VAL A 106 -17.10 -15.95 5.21
CA VAL A 106 -15.95 -15.55 4.38
C VAL A 106 -14.93 -16.67 4.29
N LEU A 107 -14.48 -17.22 5.43
CA LEU A 107 -13.50 -18.31 5.44
C LEU A 107 -13.99 -19.55 4.69
N ASN A 108 -15.27 -19.89 4.78
CA ASN A 108 -15.87 -21.00 4.03
C ASN A 108 -15.87 -20.73 2.52
N LYS A 109 -16.26 -19.52 2.09
CA LYS A 109 -16.17 -19.10 0.68
C LYS A 109 -14.73 -19.20 0.17
N LEU A 110 -13.74 -18.80 0.97
CA LEU A 110 -12.32 -18.87 0.57
C LEU A 110 -11.75 -20.30 0.48
N LYS A 111 -12.47 -21.30 0.99
CA LYS A 111 -12.12 -22.73 0.85
C LYS A 111 -12.73 -23.39 -0.39
N LEU A 112 -13.72 -22.75 -1.04
CA LEU A 112 -14.40 -23.32 -2.21
C LEU A 112 -13.43 -23.60 -3.37
N ARG A 113 -13.70 -24.64 -4.15
CA ARG A 113 -12.86 -25.07 -5.28
C ARG A 113 -12.60 -23.94 -6.29
N ASN A 114 -13.62 -23.14 -6.58
CA ASN A 114 -13.55 -22.06 -7.57
C ASN A 114 -12.81 -20.81 -7.09
N THR A 115 -12.49 -20.71 -5.80
CA THR A 115 -11.67 -19.60 -5.29
C THR A 115 -10.26 -19.71 -5.86
N PRO A 116 -9.73 -18.68 -6.57
CA PRO A 116 -8.35 -18.65 -7.03
C PRO A 116 -7.35 -18.65 -5.88
N ASN A 117 -6.05 -18.69 -6.20
CA ASN A 117 -5.03 -18.28 -5.23
C ASN A 117 -5.22 -16.79 -4.92
N PHE A 118 -5.03 -16.41 -3.66
CA PHE A 118 -5.36 -15.05 -3.23
C PHE A 118 -4.38 -14.47 -2.20
N ASN A 119 -4.31 -13.14 -2.19
CA ASN A 119 -3.82 -12.33 -1.09
C ASN A 119 -5.02 -11.71 -0.37
N VAL A 120 -4.91 -11.48 0.93
CA VAL A 120 -5.96 -10.82 1.69
C VAL A 120 -5.36 -9.78 2.64
N GLU A 121 -5.88 -8.56 2.54
CA GLU A 121 -5.72 -7.50 3.51
C GLU A 121 -6.87 -7.59 4.51
N VAL A 122 -6.55 -7.86 5.76
CA VAL A 122 -7.48 -7.88 6.88
C VAL A 122 -7.52 -6.48 7.48
N LEU A 123 -8.64 -5.82 7.22
CA LEU A 123 -8.98 -4.42 7.48
C LEU A 123 -10.21 -4.35 8.41
N GLY A 124 -10.79 -3.17 8.53
CA GLY A 124 -12.05 -2.88 9.20
C GLY A 124 -12.04 -1.44 9.66
N GLY A 125 -12.83 -1.14 10.69
CA GLY A 125 -12.55 0.02 11.53
C GLY A 125 -11.16 -0.14 12.17
N GLU A 126 -11.02 -1.08 13.09
CA GLU A 126 -9.74 -1.59 13.56
C GLU A 126 -9.83 -3.13 13.71
N PRO A 127 -9.17 -3.93 12.85
CA PRO A 127 -9.34 -5.37 12.84
C PRO A 127 -8.96 -6.06 14.14
N THR A 128 -8.00 -5.51 14.92
CA THR A 128 -7.60 -6.09 16.21
C THR A 128 -8.66 -5.96 17.30
N THR A 129 -9.75 -5.24 17.04
CA THR A 129 -10.93 -5.21 17.92
C THR A 129 -11.87 -6.40 17.72
N HIS A 130 -11.78 -7.12 16.59
CA HIS A 130 -12.62 -8.29 16.35
C HIS A 130 -12.26 -9.42 17.33
N PRO A 131 -13.21 -9.95 18.13
CA PRO A 131 -12.91 -10.95 19.18
C PRO A 131 -12.26 -12.24 18.69
N LYS A 132 -12.40 -12.56 17.39
CA LYS A 132 -11.83 -13.75 16.75
C LYS A 132 -10.67 -13.45 15.79
N ILE A 133 -10.02 -12.29 15.89
CA ILE A 133 -8.93 -11.90 14.98
C ILE A 133 -7.80 -12.95 14.89
N PHE A 134 -7.36 -13.52 16.01
CA PHE A 134 -6.35 -14.60 16.00
C PHE A 134 -6.81 -15.83 15.20
N ASN A 135 -8.08 -16.22 15.34
CA ASN A 135 -8.64 -17.35 14.59
C ASN A 135 -8.73 -17.05 13.09
N ILE A 136 -9.14 -15.83 12.74
CA ILE A 136 -9.20 -15.38 11.33
C ILE A 136 -7.81 -15.49 10.69
N ILE A 137 -6.80 -14.90 11.32
CA ILE A 137 -5.41 -14.91 10.81
C ILE A 137 -4.85 -16.33 10.73
N GLU A 138 -5.13 -17.18 11.73
CA GLU A 138 -4.69 -18.58 11.73
C GLU A 138 -5.32 -19.39 10.59
N GLU A 139 -6.64 -19.28 10.38
CA GLU A 139 -7.33 -19.99 9.30
C GLU A 139 -6.88 -19.53 7.91
N LEU A 140 -6.61 -18.23 7.74
CA LEU A 140 -6.04 -17.70 6.49
C LEU A 140 -4.63 -18.26 6.24
N ASN A 141 -3.77 -18.31 7.26
CA ASN A 141 -2.43 -18.88 7.12
C ASN A 141 -2.47 -20.38 6.76
N LYS A 142 -3.40 -21.15 7.33
CA LYS A 142 -3.62 -22.57 7.00
C LYS A 142 -4.16 -22.78 5.58
N ASN A 143 -4.86 -21.81 5.00
CA ASN A 143 -5.45 -21.96 3.68
C ASN A 143 -4.35 -22.04 2.59
N LYS A 144 -4.28 -23.17 1.87
CA LYS A 144 -3.28 -23.43 0.81
C LYS A 144 -3.38 -22.46 -0.38
N LYS A 145 -4.56 -21.88 -0.62
CA LYS A 145 -4.82 -20.89 -1.67
C LYS A 145 -4.43 -19.48 -1.24
N CYS A 146 -4.43 -19.20 0.06
CA CYS A 146 -3.93 -17.94 0.59
C CYS A 146 -2.40 -17.90 0.48
N LYS A 147 -1.88 -16.92 -0.26
CA LYS A 147 -0.45 -16.69 -0.47
C LYS A 147 0.11 -15.66 0.51
N ARG A 148 -0.69 -14.64 0.84
CA ARG A 148 -0.32 -13.59 1.78
C ARG A 148 -1.52 -13.13 2.60
N VAL A 149 -1.27 -12.87 3.89
CA VAL A 149 -2.21 -12.22 4.80
C VAL A 149 -1.56 -10.94 5.28
N GLU A 150 -2.25 -9.83 5.15
CA GLU A 150 -1.80 -8.54 5.67
C GLU A 150 -2.78 -8.04 6.72
N LEU A 151 -2.34 -7.91 7.97
CA LEU A 151 -3.12 -7.29 9.04
C LEU A 151 -2.79 -5.80 9.09
N VAL A 152 -3.73 -4.96 8.68
CA VAL A 152 -3.58 -3.50 8.70
C VAL A 152 -4.19 -2.95 9.97
N THR A 153 -3.39 -2.33 10.83
CA THR A 153 -3.82 -1.93 12.17
C THR A 153 -3.25 -0.59 12.57
N ASN A 154 -4.00 0.21 13.32
CA ASN A 154 -3.53 1.48 13.89
C ASN A 154 -2.56 1.32 15.08
N LEU A 155 -2.17 0.07 15.41
CA LEU A 155 -1.25 -0.27 16.50
C LEU A 155 -1.69 0.21 17.89
N THR A 156 -2.98 0.39 18.15
CA THR A 156 -3.45 0.75 19.51
C THR A 156 -3.18 -0.38 20.53
N LYS A 157 -3.32 -1.64 20.12
CA LYS A 157 -2.96 -2.79 20.98
C LYS A 157 -1.48 -2.75 21.38
N PRO A 158 -1.10 -3.24 22.57
CA PRO A 158 0.30 -3.30 22.98
C PRO A 158 1.11 -4.26 22.10
N ALA A 159 2.43 -4.08 22.02
CA ALA A 159 3.31 -4.96 21.25
C ALA A 159 3.15 -6.45 21.63
N SER A 160 2.87 -6.75 22.91
CA SER A 160 2.60 -8.10 23.41
C SER A 160 1.39 -8.78 22.76
N PHE A 161 0.43 -8.02 22.23
CA PHE A 161 -0.67 -8.56 21.44
C PHE A 161 -0.16 -9.19 20.14
N TYR A 162 0.70 -8.47 19.41
CA TYR A 162 1.22 -8.87 18.11
C TYR A 162 2.33 -9.92 18.21
N LYS A 163 3.12 -9.93 19.29
CA LYS A 163 4.15 -10.96 19.55
C LYS A 163 3.57 -12.38 19.59
N LYS A 164 2.25 -12.53 19.81
CA LYS A 164 1.55 -13.83 19.68
C LYS A 164 1.56 -14.39 18.25
N PHE A 165 1.80 -13.54 17.25
CA PHE A 165 1.98 -13.95 15.86
C PHE A 165 3.43 -14.32 15.53
N ASP A 166 4.42 -14.08 16.40
CA ASP A 166 5.82 -14.43 16.12
C ASP A 166 6.07 -15.95 16.24
N ASN A 167 5.47 -16.70 15.33
CA ASN A 167 5.52 -18.15 15.22
C ASN A 167 5.48 -18.57 13.75
N GLN A 168 6.23 -19.62 13.38
CA GLN A 168 6.33 -20.12 12.00
C GLN A 168 4.98 -20.47 11.36
N LYS A 169 3.95 -20.81 12.14
CA LYS A 169 2.61 -21.06 11.60
C LYS A 169 1.95 -19.83 10.96
N TYR A 170 2.48 -18.64 11.21
CA TYR A 170 2.03 -17.38 10.64
C TYR A 170 3.00 -16.82 9.59
N ASN A 171 3.75 -17.68 8.90
CA ASN A 171 4.78 -17.28 7.92
C ASN A 171 4.23 -16.49 6.71
N LYS A 172 2.93 -16.49 6.46
CA LYS A 172 2.29 -15.66 5.41
C LYS A 172 1.84 -14.29 5.91
N LEU A 173 1.96 -14.02 7.22
CA LEU A 173 1.47 -12.80 7.84
C LEU A 173 2.47 -11.64 7.67
N TYR A 174 1.91 -10.54 7.21
CA TYR A 174 2.49 -9.21 7.24
C TYR A 174 1.66 -8.35 8.19
N ILE A 175 2.31 -7.62 9.08
CA ILE A 175 1.65 -6.64 9.94
C ILE A 175 2.01 -5.25 9.40
N SER A 176 0.98 -4.52 8.99
CA SER A 176 1.08 -3.17 8.46
C SER A 176 0.61 -2.19 9.54
N GLY A 177 1.57 -1.52 10.19
CA GLY A 177 1.29 -0.52 11.22
C GLY A 177 0.87 0.80 10.58
N SER A 178 -0.42 1.10 10.59
CA SER A 178 -0.99 2.33 10.04
C SER A 178 -0.77 3.51 10.98
N TYR A 179 0.10 4.44 10.58
CA TYR A 179 0.38 5.68 11.30
C TYR A 179 -0.68 6.72 10.97
N HIS A 180 -1.45 7.11 11.98
CA HIS A 180 -2.48 8.14 11.89
C HIS A 180 -2.02 9.41 12.62
N ASN A 181 -1.65 10.45 11.87
CA ASN A 181 -1.01 11.65 12.43
C ASN A 181 -1.84 12.37 13.52
N GLU A 182 -3.18 12.25 13.48
CA GLU A 182 -4.12 12.82 14.45
C GLU A 182 -4.07 12.13 15.83
N TYR A 183 -3.68 10.85 15.88
CA TYR A 183 -3.73 10.02 17.09
C TYR A 183 -2.35 9.53 17.54
N ALA A 184 -1.42 9.37 16.61
CA ALA A 184 -0.12 8.80 16.89
C ALA A 184 0.76 9.80 17.66
N LYS A 185 1.31 9.32 18.78
CA LYS A 185 2.45 9.91 19.49
C LYS A 185 3.71 9.23 18.95
N ASN A 186 4.56 9.99 18.25
CA ASN A 186 5.68 9.47 17.46
C ASN A 186 6.54 8.48 18.25
N ASP A 187 7.06 8.86 19.42
CA ASP A 187 7.94 8.01 20.23
C ASP A 187 7.30 6.67 20.61
N ILE A 188 6.02 6.70 21.01
CA ILE A 188 5.28 5.50 21.43
C ILE A 188 5.01 4.60 20.23
N PHE A 189 4.69 5.19 19.08
CA PHE A 189 4.45 4.45 17.85
C PHE A 189 5.75 3.85 17.30
N LEU A 190 6.83 4.64 17.25
CA LEU A 190 8.17 4.23 16.82
C LEU A 190 8.69 3.06 17.65
N LYS A 191 8.60 3.15 18.99
CA LYS A 191 9.02 2.06 19.88
C LYS A 191 8.30 0.76 19.55
N LYS A 192 6.98 0.82 19.30
CA LYS A 192 6.21 -0.35 18.85
C LYS A 192 6.68 -0.85 17.48
N CYS A 193 6.92 0.04 16.51
CA CYS A 193 7.46 -0.36 15.21
C CYS A 193 8.80 -1.11 15.33
N ILE A 194 9.72 -0.62 16.17
CA ILE A 194 11.01 -1.28 16.43
C ILE A 194 10.80 -2.67 17.05
N GLU A 195 9.94 -2.78 18.06
CA GLU A 195 9.63 -4.07 18.69
C GLU A 195 9.04 -5.08 17.71
N LEU A 196 8.15 -4.65 16.81
CA LEU A 196 7.50 -5.53 15.84
C LEU A 196 8.41 -5.88 14.65
N HIS A 197 9.28 -4.96 14.24
CA HIS A 197 10.28 -5.22 13.19
C HIS A 197 11.28 -6.31 13.59
N ASN A 198 11.59 -6.43 14.88
CA ASN A 198 12.52 -7.43 15.40
C ASN A 198 11.91 -8.84 15.60
N MET A 199 10.64 -9.05 15.24
CA MET A 199 10.03 -10.39 15.25
C MET A 199 10.67 -11.29 14.19
N LYS A 200 10.79 -12.59 14.48
CA LYS A 200 11.53 -13.53 13.62
C LYS A 200 10.69 -14.17 12.53
N ASN A 201 9.40 -14.39 12.80
CA ASN A 201 8.51 -15.21 11.97
C ASN A 201 7.38 -14.40 11.30
N CYS A 202 7.32 -13.10 11.53
CA CYS A 202 6.35 -12.21 10.92
C CYS A 202 7.06 -11.02 10.30
N ASN A 203 6.53 -10.58 9.16
CA ASN A 203 7.00 -9.38 8.51
C ASN A 203 6.27 -8.16 9.08
N PHE A 204 6.98 -7.06 9.26
CA PHE A 204 6.40 -5.81 9.73
C PHE A 204 6.88 -4.63 8.87
N TYR A 205 5.97 -3.72 8.55
CA TYR A 205 6.29 -2.42 7.99
C TYR A 205 5.26 -1.38 8.43
N THR A 206 5.60 -0.12 8.23
CA THR A 206 4.74 1.01 8.56
C THR A 206 4.02 1.53 7.32
N ASN A 207 2.72 1.79 7.43
CA ASN A 207 1.94 2.53 6.44
C ASN A 207 1.68 3.94 6.98
N ILE A 208 2.09 4.98 6.26
CA ILE A 208 1.93 6.36 6.71
C ILE A 208 0.77 7.01 5.98
N ASN A 209 -0.32 7.28 6.70
CA ASN A 209 -1.44 8.06 6.17
C ASN A 209 -1.00 9.51 6.00
N PHE A 210 -0.60 9.84 4.78
CA PHE A 210 0.05 11.09 4.43
C PHE A 210 -1.02 12.13 4.01
N PRO A 211 -1.15 13.25 4.72
CA PRO A 211 -2.10 14.32 4.43
C PRO A 211 -1.59 15.28 3.36
N ALA A 212 -2.52 15.97 2.71
CA ALA A 212 -2.19 17.03 1.74
C ALA A 212 -1.78 18.35 2.41
N GLU A 213 -2.15 18.51 3.68
CA GLU A 213 -1.95 19.73 4.47
C GLU A 213 -0.49 19.91 4.91
N GLU A 214 0.10 21.04 4.50
CA GLU A 214 1.51 21.37 4.66
C GLU A 214 1.92 21.51 6.14
N GLU A 215 1.03 22.01 6.99
CA GLU A 215 1.25 22.17 8.43
C GLU A 215 1.45 20.84 9.18
N LYS A 216 1.07 19.71 8.57
CA LYS A 216 1.27 18.37 9.15
C LYS A 216 2.61 17.75 8.75
N TRP A 217 3.32 18.31 7.77
CA TRP A 217 4.48 17.67 7.15
C TRP A 217 5.68 17.55 8.09
N ASP A 218 6.03 18.59 8.86
CA ASP A 218 7.18 18.54 9.78
C ASP A 218 7.12 17.34 10.73
N LYS A 219 5.95 17.10 11.34
CA LYS A 219 5.72 15.97 12.26
C LYS A 219 5.91 14.62 11.57
N ILE A 220 5.40 14.48 10.34
CA ILE A 220 5.39 13.21 9.61
C ILE A 220 6.77 12.93 9.00
N PHE A 221 7.43 13.94 8.43
CA PHE A 221 8.81 13.81 7.94
C PHE A 221 9.79 13.53 9.07
N SER A 222 9.63 14.16 10.24
CA SER A 222 10.40 13.80 11.43
C SER A 222 10.23 12.32 11.78
N PHE A 223 8.99 11.82 11.73
CA PHE A 223 8.72 10.41 12.02
C PHE A 223 9.30 9.47 10.95
N MET A 224 9.20 9.82 9.65
CA MET A 224 9.81 9.06 8.56
C MET A 224 11.34 9.01 8.66
N GLU A 225 11.97 10.11 9.07
CA GLU A 225 13.41 10.17 9.35
C GLU A 225 13.78 9.20 10.49
N GLU A 226 12.99 9.15 11.57
CA GLU A 226 13.21 8.21 12.68
C GLU A 226 13.01 6.75 12.26
N LEU A 227 12.01 6.44 11.44
CA LEU A 227 11.84 5.11 10.87
C LEU A 227 13.08 4.69 10.08
N ASN A 228 13.57 5.55 9.19
CA ASN A 228 14.79 5.31 8.41
C ASN A 228 16.02 5.08 9.28
N LYS A 229 16.25 5.92 10.30
CA LYS A 229 17.38 5.79 11.23
C LYS A 229 17.40 4.44 11.94
N ASN A 230 16.22 3.84 12.13
CA ASN A 230 16.05 2.52 12.74
C ASN A 230 15.92 1.38 11.70
N ASN A 231 16.22 1.64 10.43
CA ASN A 231 16.09 0.70 9.30
C ASN A 231 14.68 0.11 9.14
N LEU A 232 13.66 0.86 9.57
CA LEU A 232 12.27 0.45 9.46
C LEU A 232 11.73 0.76 8.07
N ILE A 233 11.10 -0.24 7.47
CA ILE A 233 10.46 -0.13 6.17
C ILE A 233 9.13 0.62 6.32
N PHE A 234 8.87 1.56 5.42
CA PHE A 234 7.57 2.19 5.30
C PHE A 234 7.19 2.53 3.86
N HIS A 235 5.89 2.76 3.67
CA HIS A 235 5.32 3.36 2.47
C HIS A 235 4.34 4.46 2.89
N ILE A 236 3.99 5.32 1.94
CA ILE A 236 3.00 6.38 2.15
C ILE A 236 1.67 5.95 1.51
N ASN A 237 0.59 6.17 2.23
CA ASN A 237 -0.76 6.13 1.71
C ASN A 237 -1.28 7.57 1.59
N LEU A 238 -1.44 8.06 0.37
CA LEU A 238 -1.96 9.40 0.13
C LEU A 238 -3.44 9.45 0.52
N LEU A 239 -3.80 10.34 1.44
CA LEU A 239 -5.17 10.46 1.90
C LEU A 239 -6.08 11.04 0.81
N HIS A 240 -7.00 10.22 0.30
CA HIS A 240 -7.96 10.62 -0.72
C HIS A 240 -9.17 11.36 -0.11
N PRO A 241 -9.93 12.12 -0.93
CA PRO A 241 -11.12 12.81 -0.47
C PRO A 241 -12.17 11.83 0.08
N THR A 242 -12.83 12.21 1.18
CA THR A 242 -14.03 11.58 1.74
C THR A 242 -15.18 12.60 1.74
N SER A 243 -16.33 12.25 2.34
CA SER A 243 -17.43 13.19 2.58
C SER A 243 -17.04 14.38 3.47
N THR A 244 -16.01 14.20 4.31
CA THR A 244 -15.59 15.13 5.38
C THR A 244 -14.16 15.63 5.23
N TYR A 245 -13.40 15.11 4.26
CA TYR A 245 -11.99 15.41 4.06
C TYR A 245 -11.65 15.66 2.59
N ASN A 246 -10.84 16.67 2.30
CA ASN A 246 -10.53 17.08 0.93
C ASN A 246 -9.38 16.28 0.28
N GLY A 247 -8.32 15.97 1.04
CA GLY A 247 -7.22 15.11 0.60
C GLY A 247 -6.57 15.40 -0.77
N PHE A 248 -5.92 14.37 -1.32
CA PHE A 248 -5.33 14.35 -2.66
C PHE A 248 -6.40 14.01 -3.72
N ASN A 249 -7.01 15.05 -4.28
CA ASN A 249 -8.08 14.92 -5.27
C ASN A 249 -7.55 14.90 -6.71
N PHE A 250 -7.11 13.72 -7.14
CA PHE A 250 -6.64 13.52 -8.52
C PHE A 250 -7.74 13.69 -9.58
N LYS A 251 -9.03 13.67 -9.19
CA LYS A 251 -10.18 13.67 -10.11
C LYS A 251 -10.57 15.08 -10.54
N THR A 252 -10.89 15.96 -9.59
CA THR A 252 -11.40 17.32 -9.88
C THR A 252 -10.31 18.38 -9.78
N ASP A 253 -9.31 18.16 -8.92
CA ASP A 253 -8.32 19.19 -8.58
C ASP A 253 -6.91 18.72 -8.97
N THR A 254 -6.78 18.13 -10.16
CA THR A 254 -5.52 17.50 -10.59
C THR A 254 -4.34 18.46 -10.52
N ASN A 255 -4.45 19.69 -11.05
CA ASN A 255 -3.34 20.64 -11.04
C ASN A 255 -2.91 21.01 -9.61
N LYS A 256 -3.87 21.29 -8.73
CA LYS A 256 -3.60 21.57 -7.30
C LYS A 256 -2.93 20.38 -6.63
N THR A 257 -3.43 19.17 -6.87
CA THR A 257 -2.86 17.92 -6.35
C THR A 257 -1.41 17.73 -6.81
N ILE A 258 -1.12 17.99 -8.08
CA ILE A 258 0.24 17.91 -8.64
C ILE A 258 1.17 18.92 -7.97
N GLU A 259 0.73 20.17 -7.81
CA GLU A 259 1.53 21.20 -7.14
C GLU A 259 1.83 20.83 -5.69
N ILE A 260 0.87 20.23 -4.97
CA ILE A 260 1.11 19.70 -3.62
C ILE A 260 2.14 18.58 -3.65
N LEU A 261 2.07 17.63 -4.60
CA LEU A 261 3.05 16.54 -4.70
C LEU A 261 4.46 17.06 -5.02
N LYS A 262 4.59 18.07 -5.89
CA LYS A 262 5.87 18.75 -6.16
C LYS A 262 6.43 19.41 -4.90
N LYS A 263 5.56 20.11 -4.15
CA LYS A 263 5.94 20.70 -2.85
C LYS A 263 6.43 19.64 -1.88
N ILE A 264 5.74 18.51 -1.74
CA ILE A 264 6.15 17.39 -0.86
C ILE A 264 7.53 16.86 -1.25
N ILE A 265 7.78 16.65 -2.54
CA ILE A 265 9.07 16.16 -3.02
C ILE A 265 10.18 17.17 -2.71
N ASN A 266 9.96 18.45 -3.02
CA ASN A 266 10.94 19.50 -2.73
C ASN A 266 11.17 19.66 -1.22
N TYR A 267 10.11 19.63 -0.44
CA TYR A 267 10.16 19.68 1.02
C TYR A 267 11.00 18.51 1.55
N SER A 268 10.77 17.29 1.06
CA SER A 268 11.54 16.12 1.49
C SER A 268 13.04 16.34 1.30
N LYS A 269 13.50 16.71 0.11
CA LYS A 269 14.93 16.91 -0.21
C LYS A 269 15.63 17.88 0.75
N ASN A 270 14.91 18.91 1.20
CA ASN A 270 15.43 19.93 2.11
C ASN A 270 15.29 19.53 3.59
N TYR A 271 14.52 18.49 3.89
CA TYR A 271 14.28 18.00 5.24
C TYR A 271 15.44 17.09 5.69
N LYS A 272 16.49 17.69 6.27
CA LYS A 272 17.62 16.98 6.91
C LYS A 272 18.26 15.88 6.03
N GLY A 273 18.24 16.04 4.70
CA GLY A 273 18.78 15.06 3.76
C GLY A 273 17.91 13.81 3.52
N PHE A 274 16.66 13.79 4.01
CA PHE A 274 15.70 12.72 3.74
C PHE A 274 15.11 12.87 2.33
N ASN A 275 15.27 11.89 1.44
CA ASN A 275 14.58 11.94 0.14
C ASN A 275 13.42 10.94 0.11
N LEU A 276 12.18 11.44 0.01
CA LEU A 276 10.98 10.59 0.02
C LEU A 276 11.02 9.54 -1.09
N LEU A 277 11.54 9.87 -2.27
CA LEU A 277 11.57 8.96 -3.42
C LEU A 277 12.60 7.84 -3.28
N GLU A 278 13.64 8.04 -2.47
CA GLU A 278 14.72 7.08 -2.28
C GLU A 278 14.49 6.19 -1.06
N ASN A 279 13.70 6.68 -0.09
CA ASN A 279 13.59 6.07 1.22
C ASN A 279 12.21 5.46 1.52
N ASN A 280 11.28 5.48 0.56
CA ASN A 280 9.99 4.78 0.71
C ASN A 280 9.80 3.71 -0.36
N ILE A 281 8.95 2.72 -0.06
CA ILE A 281 8.51 1.77 -1.08
C ILE A 281 7.63 2.51 -2.07
N GLN A 282 8.01 2.49 -3.35
CA GLN A 282 7.18 3.00 -4.44
C GLN A 282 6.78 1.89 -5.40
N ARG A 283 5.48 1.83 -5.70
CA ARG A 283 4.99 1.03 -6.82
C ARG A 283 5.32 1.72 -8.13
N GLN A 284 5.81 0.92 -9.08
CA GLN A 284 5.99 1.34 -10.46
C GLN A 284 5.01 0.61 -11.35
N ILE A 285 4.32 1.40 -12.18
CA ILE A 285 3.30 0.92 -13.07
C ILE A 285 3.90 0.80 -14.46
N ARG A 286 3.83 -0.41 -15.01
CA ARG A 286 4.25 -0.70 -16.38
C ARG A 286 3.21 -0.14 -17.35
N LEU A 287 3.67 0.62 -18.35
CA LEU A 287 2.90 1.00 -19.53
C LEU A 287 3.64 0.56 -20.79
N LYS A 288 2.88 0.19 -21.83
CA LYS A 288 3.41 -0.23 -23.13
C LYS A 288 2.77 0.58 -24.24
N ASP A 289 3.59 1.16 -25.11
CA ASP A 289 3.13 1.97 -26.23
C ASP A 289 2.82 1.16 -27.50
N LYS A 290 2.36 1.85 -28.54
CA LYS A 290 2.01 1.27 -29.85
C LYS A 290 3.22 0.69 -30.60
N ASP A 291 4.41 1.20 -30.31
CA ASP A 291 5.68 0.76 -30.91
C ASP A 291 6.34 -0.36 -30.09
N ASN A 292 5.60 -0.94 -29.14
CA ASN A 292 6.02 -2.05 -28.28
C ASN A 292 7.08 -1.65 -27.23
N ASN A 293 7.37 -0.36 -27.05
CA ASN A 293 8.25 0.12 -25.99
C ASN A 293 7.53 0.04 -24.65
N THR A 294 8.29 -0.30 -23.60
CA THR A 294 7.78 -0.41 -22.24
C THR A 294 8.43 0.64 -21.35
N VAL A 295 7.62 1.36 -20.58
CA VAL A 295 8.06 2.31 -19.55
C VAL A 295 7.49 1.91 -18.20
N TYR A 296 8.23 2.22 -17.13
CA TYR A 296 7.81 2.01 -15.75
C TYR A 296 7.72 3.37 -15.06
N ILE A 297 6.53 3.71 -14.59
CA ILE A 297 6.25 5.04 -14.03
C ILE A 297 5.83 4.88 -12.57
N PRO A 298 6.51 5.52 -11.60
CA PRO A 298 6.06 5.56 -10.22
C PRO A 298 4.62 6.09 -10.11
N GLU A 299 3.83 5.51 -9.20
CA GLU A 299 2.39 5.82 -9.08
C GLU A 299 2.10 7.32 -8.99
N ILE A 300 2.85 8.04 -8.13
CA ILE A 300 2.69 9.48 -7.92
C ILE A 300 2.78 10.25 -9.24
N PHE A 301 3.68 9.84 -10.11
CA PHE A 301 3.88 10.43 -11.42
C PHE A 301 2.83 9.99 -12.43
N LEU A 302 2.47 8.70 -12.46
CA LEU A 302 1.40 8.18 -13.29
C LEU A 302 0.09 8.96 -13.07
N ARG A 303 -0.29 9.16 -11.80
CA ARG A 303 -1.48 9.91 -11.40
C ARG A 303 -1.36 11.40 -11.72
N SER A 304 -0.17 11.99 -11.55
CA SER A 304 0.10 13.39 -11.93
C SER A 304 -0.11 13.63 -13.43
N LEU A 305 0.11 12.62 -14.27
CA LEU A 305 -0.02 12.73 -15.71
C LEU A 305 -1.37 12.25 -16.25
N LYS A 306 -2.31 11.88 -15.36
CA LYS A 306 -3.59 11.27 -15.75
C LYS A 306 -3.40 10.03 -16.65
N LEU A 307 -2.32 9.28 -16.44
CA LEU A 307 -2.03 8.03 -17.18
C LEU A 307 -2.71 6.81 -16.54
N ASP A 308 -3.55 7.02 -15.54
CA ASP A 308 -4.35 6.01 -14.83
C ASP A 308 -5.83 5.99 -15.28
N ARG A 309 -6.16 6.67 -16.38
CA ARG A 309 -7.54 6.82 -16.90
C ARG A 309 -7.87 5.74 -17.92
N PHE A 310 -8.18 4.54 -17.44
CA PHE A 310 -8.35 3.36 -18.29
C PHE A 310 -9.79 3.11 -18.77
N LYS A 311 -10.69 4.11 -18.79
CA LYS A 311 -12.09 3.90 -19.18
C LYS A 311 -12.18 3.23 -20.55
N GLY A 312 -12.97 2.17 -20.66
CA GLY A 312 -13.14 1.42 -21.91
C GLY A 312 -12.06 0.37 -22.18
N TRP A 313 -10.98 0.34 -21.41
CA TRP A 313 -9.96 -0.71 -21.52
C TRP A 313 -10.46 -2.01 -20.90
N LYS A 314 -10.08 -3.14 -21.48
CA LYS A 314 -10.31 -4.47 -20.94
C LYS A 314 -9.36 -4.70 -19.76
N CYS A 315 -9.89 -4.95 -18.57
CA CYS A 315 -9.14 -5.04 -17.32
C CYS A 315 -9.41 -6.36 -16.59
N THR A 316 -8.37 -7.02 -16.11
CA THR A 316 -8.48 -8.19 -15.22
C THR A 316 -8.33 -7.77 -13.75
N ALA A 317 -9.03 -6.70 -13.34
CA ALA A 317 -8.99 -6.29 -11.94
C ALA A 317 -9.57 -7.41 -11.08
N LYS A 318 -8.74 -8.02 -10.24
CA LYS A 318 -9.16 -9.08 -9.32
C LYS A 318 -9.12 -8.54 -7.89
N VAL A 319 -9.73 -7.38 -7.67
CA VAL A 319 -9.80 -6.74 -6.35
C VAL A 319 -11.24 -6.77 -5.87
N TRP A 320 -11.46 -7.37 -4.70
CA TRP A 320 -12.77 -7.54 -4.11
C TRP A 320 -12.77 -7.10 -2.65
N GLY A 321 -13.64 -6.15 -2.32
CA GLY A 321 -14.00 -5.79 -0.97
C GLY A 321 -14.88 -6.86 -0.32
N ILE A 322 -14.67 -7.09 0.97
CA ILE A 322 -15.48 -7.98 1.79
C ILE A 322 -15.89 -7.19 3.02
N ASP A 323 -17.20 -6.98 3.19
CA ASP A 323 -17.72 -6.27 4.36
C ASP A 323 -17.78 -7.18 5.61
N PRO A 324 -18.01 -6.61 6.80
CA PRO A 324 -18.17 -7.39 8.04
C PRO A 324 -19.33 -8.40 8.04
N LYS A 325 -20.29 -8.27 7.12
CA LYS A 325 -21.40 -9.23 6.92
C LYS A 325 -21.01 -10.37 5.97
N GLY A 326 -19.80 -10.36 5.42
CA GLY A 326 -19.28 -11.37 4.52
C GLY A 326 -19.79 -11.24 3.08
N LYS A 327 -20.28 -10.05 2.70
CA LYS A 327 -20.64 -9.72 1.32
C LYS A 327 -19.38 -9.38 0.53
N PHE A 328 -19.17 -10.07 -0.58
CA PHE A 328 -18.06 -9.83 -1.50
C PHE A 328 -18.54 -8.94 -2.63
N THR A 329 -17.84 -7.83 -2.87
CA THR A 329 -18.19 -6.84 -3.90
C THR A 329 -16.97 -6.54 -4.76
N HIS A 330 -17.12 -6.56 -6.08
CA HIS A 330 -16.05 -6.22 -7.00
C HIS A 330 -15.79 -4.71 -6.98
N ASP A 331 -14.58 -4.27 -6.63
CA ASP A 331 -14.32 -2.86 -6.29
C ASP A 331 -14.54 -1.88 -7.45
N CYS A 332 -14.41 -2.33 -8.70
CA CYS A 332 -14.61 -1.43 -9.85
C CYS A 332 -16.07 -1.35 -10.31
N THR A 333 -16.86 -2.41 -10.15
CA THR A 333 -18.20 -2.55 -10.76
C THR A 333 -19.32 -2.57 -9.73
N ASN A 334 -18.97 -2.74 -8.45
CA ASN A 334 -19.89 -2.99 -7.35
C ASN A 334 -20.76 -4.25 -7.54
N GLU A 335 -20.37 -5.15 -8.45
CA GLU A 335 -21.06 -6.42 -8.61
C GLU A 335 -20.81 -7.32 -7.40
N GLU A 336 -21.88 -7.92 -6.90
CA GLU A 336 -21.79 -8.91 -5.83
C GLU A 336 -21.30 -10.26 -6.39
N LEU A 337 -20.45 -10.93 -5.61
CA LEU A 337 -19.94 -12.24 -5.96
C LEU A 337 -21.03 -13.31 -5.86
N ASP A 338 -21.12 -14.17 -6.88
CA ASP A 338 -22.04 -15.29 -6.86
C ASP A 338 -21.70 -16.30 -5.75
N LEU A 339 -22.68 -17.13 -5.36
CA LEU A 339 -22.53 -18.11 -4.29
C LEU A 339 -21.44 -19.16 -4.55
N LEU A 340 -21.09 -19.40 -5.82
CA LEU A 340 -20.14 -20.43 -6.24
C LEU A 340 -18.79 -19.85 -6.67
N ASN A 341 -18.55 -18.56 -6.42
CA ASN A 341 -17.30 -17.86 -6.72
C ASN A 341 -16.89 -17.93 -8.21
N LYS A 342 -17.84 -18.06 -9.13
CA LYS A 342 -17.59 -18.15 -10.57
C LYS A 342 -17.05 -16.86 -11.15
N LYS A 343 -17.47 -15.70 -10.61
CA LYS A 343 -17.13 -14.38 -11.14
C LYS A 343 -15.76 -13.83 -10.77
N PHE A 344 -14.98 -14.50 -9.90
CA PHE A 344 -13.68 -13.97 -9.46
C PHE A 344 -12.67 -13.72 -10.60
N ASN A 345 -12.81 -14.40 -11.73
CA ASN A 345 -11.90 -14.31 -12.87
C ASN A 345 -12.48 -13.50 -14.03
N ASP A 346 -13.65 -12.91 -13.86
CA ASP A 346 -14.28 -12.15 -14.95
C ASP A 346 -13.42 -10.95 -15.31
N CYS A 347 -13.31 -10.71 -16.62
CA CYS A 347 -12.65 -9.54 -17.14
C CYS A 347 -13.71 -8.46 -17.36
N VAL A 348 -13.44 -7.25 -16.87
CA VAL A 348 -14.37 -6.13 -16.96
C VAL A 348 -13.88 -5.10 -17.95
N ILE A 349 -14.80 -4.43 -18.63
CA ILE A 349 -14.49 -3.17 -19.29
C ILE A 349 -14.40 -2.11 -18.20
N CYS A 350 -13.24 -1.50 -18.06
CA CYS A 350 -12.96 -0.57 -16.97
C CYS A 350 -13.99 0.58 -17.01
N PRO A 351 -14.84 0.71 -15.96
CA PRO A 351 -15.87 1.75 -15.90
C PRO A 351 -15.31 3.08 -15.38
N VAL A 352 -14.07 3.08 -14.89
CA VAL A 352 -13.51 4.18 -14.12
C VAL A 352 -12.89 5.23 -15.03
N SER A 353 -13.60 6.37 -15.19
CA SER A 353 -13.13 7.52 -15.97
C SER A 353 -12.13 8.42 -15.24
N ASN A 354 -12.08 8.33 -13.92
CA ASN A 354 -11.48 9.35 -13.06
C ASN A 354 -10.20 8.89 -12.36
N GLY A 355 -9.62 7.79 -12.82
CA GLY A 355 -8.43 7.18 -12.21
C GLY A 355 -8.79 6.04 -11.28
N CYS A 356 -7.95 5.01 -11.29
CA CYS A 356 -8.07 3.91 -10.33
C CYS A 356 -7.92 4.43 -8.89
N ARG A 357 -8.78 3.96 -7.98
CA ARG A 357 -8.78 4.46 -6.59
C ARG A 357 -7.66 3.84 -5.76
N CYS A 358 -7.41 2.55 -5.94
CA CYS A 358 -6.36 1.81 -5.25
C CYS A 358 -5.13 1.64 -6.16
N ASP A 359 -3.94 1.75 -5.57
CA ASP A 359 -2.64 1.54 -6.21
C ASP A 359 -2.47 0.11 -6.74
N LEU A 360 -2.97 -0.89 -6.02
CA LEU A 360 -2.96 -2.30 -6.41
C LEU A 360 -3.69 -2.53 -7.74
N MET A 361 -4.79 -1.81 -7.97
CA MET A 361 -5.53 -1.94 -9.21
C MET A 361 -4.73 -1.48 -10.43
N LEU A 362 -3.77 -0.55 -10.26
CA LEU A 362 -2.93 -0.07 -11.35
C LEU A 362 -2.03 -1.18 -11.91
N ASN A 363 -1.66 -2.16 -11.08
CA ASN A 363 -0.81 -3.30 -11.47
C ASN A 363 -1.55 -4.37 -12.27
N HIS A 364 -2.87 -4.49 -12.15
CA HIS A 364 -3.61 -5.47 -12.94
C HIS A 364 -3.55 -5.15 -14.43
N LYS A 365 -3.38 -6.20 -15.25
CA LYS A 365 -3.30 -6.06 -16.70
C LYS A 365 -4.54 -5.35 -17.26
N LYS A 366 -4.27 -4.35 -18.10
CA LYS A 366 -5.25 -3.61 -18.89
C LYS A 366 -4.80 -3.59 -20.33
N ILE A 367 -5.73 -3.82 -21.24
CA ILE A 367 -5.51 -3.81 -22.69
C ILE A 367 -6.51 -2.83 -23.29
N LYS A 368 -6.03 -1.91 -24.12
CA LYS A 368 -6.89 -1.01 -24.87
C LYS A 368 -7.69 -1.82 -25.89
N VAL A 369 -9.01 -1.64 -25.89
CA VAL A 369 -9.95 -2.32 -26.81
C VAL A 369 -9.96 -1.63 -28.17
#